data_AF-A0A4W4FQE3-F1
#
_entry.id   AF-A0A4W4FQE3-F1
#
_cell.length_a   1.000
_cell.length_b   1.000
_cell.length_c   1.000
_cell.angle_alpha   90.00
_cell.angle_beta   90.00
_cell.angle_gamma   90.00
#
_symmetry.space_group_name_H-M   'P 1'
#
loop_
_entity.id
_entity.type
_entity.pdbx_description
1 polymer ?
#
loop_
_entity_poly.entity_id
_entity_poly.type
_entity_poly.pdbx_seq_one_letter_code
_entity_poly.pdbx_strand_id
1 'polypeptide(L)'
;VSVAVEAILAQFSSSRTLVQKALSGDSSVNPTLGRLLLQCLCPALRGLLCDGLKPHQSDLITGRRPNSPWGLVLASTKPGVTYMI
;
A
#
# COMPACT_ATOMS: atom_id res chain seq x y z
N VAL A 1 3.30 5.37 -10.36
CA VAL A 1 3.33 5.67 -8.91
C VAL A 1 3.58 7.16 -8.66
N SER A 2 4.61 7.78 -9.25
CA SER A 2 4.97 9.19 -9.04
C SER A 2 3.79 10.17 -9.21
N VAL A 3 3.00 10.04 -10.28
CA VAL A 3 1.81 10.90 -10.50
C VAL A 3 0.80 10.82 -9.35
N ALA A 4 0.55 9.63 -8.80
CA ALA A 4 -0.36 9.47 -7.68
C ALA A 4 0.19 10.13 -6.41
N VAL A 5 1.51 10.06 -6.19
CA VAL A 5 2.19 10.72 -5.06
C VAL A 5 2.10 12.24 -5.20
N GLU A 6 2.36 12.80 -6.37
CA GLU A 6 2.23 14.24 -6.62
C GLU A 6 0.81 14.76 -6.36
N ALA A 7 -0.21 14.02 -6.80
CA ALA A 7 -1.60 14.38 -6.53
C ALA A 7 -1.94 14.40 -5.03
N ILE A 8 -1.39 13.44 -4.26
CA ILE A 8 -1.53 13.41 -2.81
C ILE A 8 -0.81 14.59 -2.17
N LEU A 9 0.43 14.86 -2.59
CA LEU A 9 1.21 16.01 -2.10
C LEU A 9 0.48 17.33 -2.34
N ALA A 10 -0.13 17.52 -3.51
CA ALA A 10 -0.93 18.70 -3.82
C ALA A 10 -2.09 18.91 -2.83
N GLN A 11 -2.75 17.84 -2.39
CA GLN A 11 -3.82 17.91 -1.39
C GLN A 11 -3.29 18.44 -0.05
N PHE A 12 -2.15 17.92 0.42
CA PHE A 12 -1.54 18.35 1.68
C PHE A 12 -0.90 19.74 1.61
N SER A 13 -0.50 20.20 0.42
CA SER A 13 0.10 21.52 0.20
C SER A 13 -0.89 22.67 0.40
N SER A 14 -2.20 22.40 0.35
CA SER A 14 -3.24 23.39 0.68
C SER A 14 -3.28 23.78 2.17
N SER A 15 -2.80 22.89 3.05
CA SER A 15 -2.80 23.06 4.51
C SER A 15 -1.54 23.77 5.00
N ARG A 16 -1.69 24.81 5.83
CA ARG A 16 -0.58 25.66 6.32
C ARG A 16 -0.04 25.25 7.69
N THR A 17 -0.84 24.58 8.51
CA THR A 17 -0.42 24.14 9.85
C THR A 17 -0.37 22.62 9.96
N LEU A 18 0.36 22.10 10.95
CA LEU A 18 0.43 20.66 11.23
C LEU A 18 -0.95 20.07 11.56
N VAL A 19 -1.76 20.81 12.31
CA VAL A 19 -3.14 20.40 12.66
C VAL A 19 -4.00 20.30 11.41
N GLN A 20 -3.93 21.28 10.50
CA GLN A 20 -4.66 21.23 9.23
C GLN A 20 -4.18 20.06 8.35
N LYS A 21 -2.87 19.80 8.31
CA LYS A 21 -2.31 18.65 7.59
C LYS A 21 -2.82 17.33 8.17
N ALA A 22 -2.85 17.18 9.49
CA ALA A 22 -3.37 16.00 10.17
C ALA A 22 -4.86 15.76 9.84
N LEU A 23 -5.70 16.80 9.96
CA LEU A 23 -7.13 16.71 9.62
C LEU A 23 -7.36 16.42 8.14
N SER A 24 -6.57 17.04 7.25
CA SER A 24 -6.65 16.74 5.81
C SER A 24 -6.19 15.33 5.45
N GLY A 25 -5.36 14.72 6.32
CA GLY A 25 -4.84 13.37 6.23
C GLY A 25 -5.78 12.29 6.77
N ASP A 26 -6.69 12.66 7.67
CA ASP A 26 -7.68 11.76 8.23
C ASP A 26 -8.81 11.54 7.22
N SER A 27 -8.98 10.33 6.72
CA SER A 27 -10.02 10.00 5.74
C SER A 27 -11.44 10.06 6.31
N SER A 28 -11.62 10.04 7.64
CA SER A 28 -12.93 10.27 8.26
C SER A 28 -13.36 11.73 8.15
N VAL A 29 -12.41 12.66 8.15
CA VAL A 29 -12.62 14.11 8.01
C VAL A 29 -12.57 14.53 6.54
N ASN A 30 -11.62 13.99 5.77
CA ASN A 30 -11.41 14.26 4.36
C ASN A 30 -11.52 12.95 3.53
N PRO A 31 -12.74 12.48 3.21
CA PRO A 31 -12.93 11.24 2.46
C PRO A 31 -12.36 11.29 1.03
N THR A 32 -12.15 12.49 0.48
CA THR A 32 -11.54 12.68 -0.84
C THR A 32 -10.11 12.14 -0.88
N LEU A 33 -9.34 12.30 0.19
CA LEU A 33 -8.00 11.72 0.27
C LEU A 33 -8.04 10.19 0.21
N GLY A 34 -8.94 9.56 0.97
CA GLY A 34 -9.12 8.11 0.94
C GLY A 34 -9.48 7.60 -0.46
N ARG A 35 -10.38 8.31 -1.15
CA ARG A 35 -10.75 7.99 -2.54
C ARG A 35 -9.57 8.13 -3.51
N LEU A 36 -8.79 9.21 -3.39
CA LEU A 36 -7.58 9.43 -4.20
C LEU A 36 -6.57 8.29 -4.03
N LEU A 37 -6.33 7.86 -2.79
CA LEU A 37 -5.45 6.73 -2.49
C LEU A 37 -5.94 5.44 -3.15
N LEU A 38 -7.22 5.11 -2.98
CA LEU A 38 -7.83 3.89 -3.53
C LEU A 38 -7.88 3.89 -5.06
N GLN A 39 -8.05 5.05 -5.69
CA GLN A 39 -8.17 5.16 -7.15
C GLN A 39 -6.83 5.28 -7.86
N CYS A 40 -5.83 5.91 -7.25
CA CYS A 40 -4.58 6.24 -7.94
C CYS A 40 -3.38 5.48 -7.34
N LEU A 41 -3.19 5.56 -6.01
CA LEU A 41 -2.00 5.01 -5.39
C LEU A 41 -2.07 3.49 -5.24
N CYS A 42 -3.18 2.96 -4.73
CA CYS A 42 -3.35 1.53 -4.53
C CYS A 42 -3.22 0.72 -5.84
N PRO A 43 -3.83 1.10 -6.97
CA PRO A 43 -3.66 0.40 -8.23
C PRO A 43 -2.24 0.52 -8.78
N ALA A 44 -1.59 1.69 -8.63
CA ALA A 44 -0.23 1.89 -9.08
C ALA A 44 0.77 1.01 -8.31
N LEU A 45 0.64 0.92 -6.99
CA LEU A 45 1.46 0.05 -6.15
C LEU A 45 1.15 -1.43 -6.41
N ARG A 46 -0.13 -1.80 -6.55
CA ARG A 46 -0.53 -3.15 -6.93
C ARG A 46 0.08 -3.54 -8.28
N GLY A 47 0.07 -2.64 -9.26
CA GLY A 47 0.71 -2.84 -10.55
C GLY A 47 2.20 -3.13 -10.41
N LEU A 48 2.90 -2.35 -9.59
CA LEU A 48 4.32 -2.55 -9.29
C LEU A 48 4.60 -3.87 -8.56
N LEU A 49 3.74 -4.27 -7.62
CA LEU A 49 3.86 -5.56 -6.93
C LEU A 49 3.55 -6.76 -7.83
N CYS A 50 2.65 -6.58 -8.80
CA CYS A 50 2.34 -7.58 -9.81
C CYS A 50 3.43 -7.68 -10.90
N ASP A 51 4.19 -6.60 -11.11
CA ASP A 51 5.23 -6.56 -12.13
C ASP A 51 6.35 -7.54 -11.75
N GLY A 52 6.61 -8.52 -12.64
CA GLY A 52 7.53 -9.62 -12.36
C GLY A 52 7.03 -10.68 -11.36
N LEU A 53 5.77 -10.61 -10.91
CA LEU A 53 5.20 -11.62 -10.02
C LEU A 53 4.97 -12.94 -10.77
N LYS A 54 5.63 -14.02 -10.33
CA LYS A 54 5.38 -15.36 -10.87
C LYS A 54 3.89 -15.70 -10.70
N PRO A 55 3.21 -16.26 -11.72
CA PRO A 55 1.76 -16.51 -11.65
C PRO A 55 1.39 -17.55 -10.59
N HIS A 56 2.33 -18.43 -10.23
CA HIS A 56 2.14 -19.45 -9.21
C HIS A 56 3.33 -19.50 -8.27
N GLN A 57 3.06 -19.68 -6.98
CA GLN A 57 4.03 -20.01 -5.96
C GLN A 57 3.92 -21.51 -5.62
N SER A 58 5.07 -22.14 -5.37
CA SER A 58 5.14 -23.48 -4.78
C SER A 58 5.11 -23.38 -3.26
N ASP A 59 4.18 -24.12 -2.67
CA ASP A 59 3.93 -24.23 -1.25
C ASP A 59 4.06 -25.69 -0.82
N LEU A 60 4.74 -25.95 0.29
CA LEU A 60 5.03 -27.31 0.76
C LEU A 60 3.78 -28.04 1.28
N ILE A 61 2.75 -27.31 1.72
CA ILE A 61 1.55 -27.87 2.35
C ILE A 61 0.45 -28.12 1.32
N THR A 62 0.40 -27.30 0.27
CA THR A 62 -0.73 -27.27 -0.68
C THR A 62 -0.31 -27.32 -2.15
N GLY A 63 0.99 -27.47 -2.43
CA GLY A 63 1.51 -27.58 -3.78
C GLY A 63 1.53 -26.25 -4.53
N ARG A 64 0.97 -26.21 -5.75
CA ARG A 64 0.95 -24.99 -6.57
C ARG A 64 -0.25 -24.11 -6.20
N ARG A 65 0.02 -22.86 -5.81
CA ARG A 65 -1.02 -21.86 -5.52
C ARG A 65 -0.86 -20.64 -6.42
N PRO A 66 -1.95 -19.99 -6.85
CA PRO A 66 -1.85 -18.73 -7.58
C PRO A 66 -1.20 -17.68 -6.67
N ASN A 67 -0.27 -16.93 -7.23
CA ASN A 67 0.40 -15.88 -6.48
C ASN A 67 -0.45 -14.60 -6.50
N SER A 68 -0.43 -13.85 -5.41
CA SER A 68 -1.12 -12.57 -5.31
C SER A 68 -0.22 -11.54 -4.66
N PRO A 69 -0.45 -10.24 -4.91
CA PRO A 69 0.26 -9.17 -4.20
C PRO A 69 0.13 -9.29 -2.67
N TRP A 70 -1.00 -9.82 -2.18
CA TRP A 70 -1.20 -10.08 -0.76
C TRP A 70 -0.28 -11.20 -0.24
N GLY A 71 -0.02 -12.22 -1.04
CA GLY A 71 0.97 -13.26 -0.73
C GLY A 71 2.38 -12.70 -0.55
N LEU A 72 2.78 -11.73 -1.38
CA LEU A 72 4.04 -11.01 -1.21
C LEU A 72 4.10 -10.24 0.11
N VAL A 73 3.03 -9.49 0.44
CA VAL A 73 2.94 -8.75 1.70
C VAL A 73 3.11 -9.70 2.89
N LEU A 74 2.36 -10.80 2.91
CA LEU A 74 2.48 -11.81 3.97
C LEU A 74 3.88 -12.42 4.05
N ALA A 75 4.56 -12.59 2.92
CA ALA A 75 5.91 -13.13 2.88
C ALA A 75 6.98 -12.14 3.37
N SER A 76 6.81 -10.85 3.09
CA SER A 76 7.77 -9.80 3.45
C SER A 76 7.58 -9.25 4.87
N THR A 77 6.36 -9.30 5.40
CA THR A 77 6.05 -8.83 6.77
C THR A 77 6.03 -9.95 7.80
N LYS A 78 6.70 -11.08 7.52
CA LYS A 78 6.86 -12.13 8.52
C LYS A 78 7.61 -11.57 9.73
N PRO A 79 7.15 -11.82 10.96
CA PRO A 79 7.89 -11.45 12.16
C PRO A 79 9.32 -11.99 12.05
N GLY A 80 10.30 -11.16 12.33
CA GLY A 80 11.67 -11.63 12.50
C GLY A 80 11.73 -12.64 13.65
N VAL A 81 12.77 -13.49 13.67
CA VAL A 81 13.12 -14.27 14.86
C VAL A 81 13.60 -13.30 15.93
N THR A 82 12.64 -12.71 16.65
CA THR A 82 12.91 -12.13 17.96
C THR A 82 13.07 -13.33 18.89
N TYR A 83 14.29 -13.86 18.98
CA TYR A 83 14.64 -14.73 20.08
C TYR A 83 14.31 -13.95 21.36
N MET A 84 13.24 -14.35 22.04
CA MET A 84 12.97 -13.94 23.40
C MET A 84 14.04 -14.63 24.25
N ILE A 85 15.11 -13.90 24.55
CA ILE A 85 16.02 -14.19 25.65
C ILE A 85 15.49 -13.44 26.86
#